data_AF-S4XA05-F1
#
_entry.id   AF-S4XA05-F1
#
_cell.length_a   1.000
_cell.length_b   1.000
_cell.length_c   1.000
_cell.angle_alpha   90.00
_cell.angle_beta   90.00
_cell.angle_gamma   90.00
#
_symmetry.space_group_name_H-M   'P 1'
#
loop_
_entity.id
_entity.type
_entity.pdbx_description
1 polymer ?
#
loop_
_entity_poly.entity_id
_entity_poly.type
_entity_poly.pdbx_seq_one_letter_code
_entity_poly.pdbx_strand_id
1 'polypeptide(L)'
;MSQAGIIGIEPEQVLQAARLLERYSGDLGDAGGRLQVVGVPPPTSLPGGAGAAALALAAARIGGAGDAEGTVTRDAALALHRFVDAVVDADTTSATSLAGVE
;
A
#
# COMPACT_ATOMS: atom_id res chain seq x y z
N MET A 1 4.41 26.35 25.06
CA MET A 1 3.78 25.02 25.15
C MET A 1 3.01 24.84 23.85
N SER A 2 3.54 24.11 22.87
CA SER A 2 2.87 23.93 21.58
C SER A 2 1.78 22.89 21.75
N GLN A 3 0.56 23.30 21.50
CA GLN A 3 -0.64 22.47 21.49
C GLN A 3 -0.64 21.70 20.17
N ALA A 4 0.17 20.64 20.07
CA ALA A 4 -0.01 19.64 19.02
C ALA A 4 -1.35 18.95 19.28
N GLY A 5 -2.17 18.83 18.23
CA GLY A 5 -3.54 18.35 18.30
C GLY A 5 -3.71 17.05 19.10
N ILE A 6 -4.88 16.96 19.73
CA ILE A 6 -5.40 15.96 20.69
C ILE A 6 -5.37 14.48 20.18
N ILE A 7 -4.83 14.22 19.00
CA ILE A 7 -4.64 12.87 18.49
C ILE A 7 -3.32 12.38 19.08
N GLY A 8 -3.35 11.45 20.03
CA GLY A 8 -2.15 10.91 20.69
C GLY A 8 -1.20 10.10 19.80
N ILE A 9 -1.12 10.45 18.52
CA ILE A 9 -0.26 9.86 17.48
C ILE A 9 0.37 11.03 16.73
N GLU A 10 1.70 11.09 16.75
CA GLU A 10 2.45 12.14 16.04
C GLU A 10 2.31 11.95 14.52
N PRO A 11 2.14 13.03 13.72
CA PRO A 11 2.04 12.93 12.26
C PRO A 11 3.19 12.13 11.62
N GLU A 12 4.38 12.24 12.18
CA GLU A 12 5.58 11.52 11.76
C GLU A 12 5.43 9.99 11.89
N GLN A 13 4.75 9.52 12.94
CA GLN A 13 4.48 8.09 13.15
C GLN A 13 3.47 7.57 12.11
N VAL A 14 2.46 8.38 11.76
CA VAL A 14 1.50 8.05 10.70
C VAL A 14 2.20 7.98 9.34
N LEU A 15 3.11 8.92 9.04
CA LEU A 15 3.91 8.89 7.82
C LEU A 15 4.85 7.68 7.77
N GLN A 16 5.40 7.24 8.90
CA GLN A 16 6.18 6.00 8.96
C GLN A 16 5.31 4.78 8.60
N ALA A 17 4.09 4.70 9.14
CA ALA A 17 3.16 3.63 8.80
C ALA A 17 2.76 3.66 7.31
N ALA A 18 2.51 4.84 6.74
CA ALA A 18 2.21 5.00 5.32
C ALA A 18 3.34 4.48 4.43
N ARG A 19 4.61 4.81 4.74
CA ARG A 19 5.78 4.31 3.99
C ARG A 19 5.95 2.80 4.07
N LEU A 20 5.62 2.19 5.22
CA LEU A 20 5.63 0.73 5.36
C LEU A 20 4.59 0.08 4.45
N LEU A 21 3.37 0.64 4.41
CA LEU A 21 2.32 0.17 3.52
C LEU A 21 2.70 0.34 2.04
N GLU A 22 3.31 1.46 1.66
CA GLU A 22 3.83 1.65 0.29
C GLU A 22 4.81 0.55 -0.10
N ARG A 23 5.77 0.24 0.79
CA ARG A 23 6.72 -0.84 0.55
C ARG A 23 6.03 -2.19 0.38
N TYR A 24 5.10 -2.54 1.28
CA TYR A 24 4.35 -3.79 1.18
C TYR A 24 3.49 -3.87 -0.08
N SER A 25 2.90 -2.75 -0.52
CA SER A 25 2.16 -2.71 -1.77
C SER A 25 3.05 -3.02 -2.99
N GLY A 26 4.28 -2.51 -3.00
CA GLY A 26 5.27 -2.81 -4.03
C GLY A 26 5.71 -4.27 -4.00
N ASP A 27 6.04 -4.79 -2.82
CA ASP A 27 6.47 -6.18 -2.64
C ASP A 27 5.36 -7.18 -3.08
N LEU A 28 4.09 -6.88 -2.79
CA LEU A 28 2.92 -7.68 -3.22
C LEU A 28 2.72 -7.63 -4.73
N GLY A 29 2.81 -6.44 -5.34
CA GLY A 29 2.70 -6.27 -6.79
C GLY A 29 3.81 -7.01 -7.54
N ASP A 30 5.05 -6.90 -7.07
CA ASP A 30 6.20 -7.60 -7.64
C ASP A 30 6.08 -9.12 -7.52
N ALA A 31 5.65 -9.62 -6.36
CA ALA A 31 5.41 -11.05 -6.15
C ALA A 31 4.28 -11.57 -7.06
N GLY A 32 3.18 -10.82 -7.17
CA GLY A 32 2.04 -11.16 -8.01
C GLY A 32 2.41 -11.20 -9.50
N GLY A 33 3.13 -10.19 -9.98
CA GLY A 33 3.62 -10.11 -11.36
C GLY A 33 4.62 -11.22 -11.69
N ARG A 34 5.55 -11.54 -10.78
CA ARG A 34 6.51 -12.64 -10.98
C ARG A 34 5.83 -14.00 -11.09
N LEU A 35 4.79 -14.26 -10.31
CA LEU A 35 4.04 -15.51 -10.41
C LEU A 35 3.36 -15.66 -11.77
N GLN A 36 2.83 -14.59 -12.33
CA GLN A 36 2.21 -14.62 -13.67
C GLN A 36 3.25 -14.86 -14.79
N VAL A 37 4.48 -14.37 -14.64
CA VAL A 37 5.54 -14.46 -15.67
C VAL A 37 6.38 -15.73 -15.56
N VAL A 38 6.78 -16.12 -14.34
CA VAL A 38 7.75 -17.20 -14.09
C VAL A 38 7.07 -18.48 -13.59
N GLY A 39 5.87 -18.37 -13.00
CA GLY A 39 5.14 -19.51 -12.44
C GLY A 39 4.50 -20.44 -13.47
N VAL A 40 4.54 -20.11 -14.76
CA VAL A 40 3.89 -20.90 -15.82
C VAL A 40 4.94 -21.73 -16.57
N PRO A 41 5.15 -23.01 -16.23
CA PRO A 41 6.03 -23.86 -17.03
C PRO A 41 5.40 -24.14 -18.40
N PRO A 42 6.23 -24.42 -19.43
CA PRO A 42 5.74 -24.88 -20.72
C PRO A 42 4.74 -26.04 -20.59
N PRO A 43 3.74 -26.14 -21.48
CA PRO A 43 2.74 -27.23 -21.43
C PRO A 43 3.35 -28.63 -21.48
N THR A 44 4.57 -28.75 -22.02
CA THR A 44 5.33 -29.98 -22.19
C THR A 44 6.17 -30.35 -20.96
N SER A 45 6.25 -29.48 -19.95
CA SER A 45 7.12 -29.67 -18.78
C SER A 45 6.60 -30.71 -17.79
N LEU A 46 5.34 -31.13 -17.89
CA LEU A 46 4.74 -32.14 -17.03
C LEU A 46 4.01 -33.21 -17.86
N PRO A 47 4.14 -34.51 -17.54
CA PRO A 47 3.48 -35.59 -18.27
C PRO A 47 1.96 -35.36 -18.36
N GLY A 48 1.42 -35.39 -19.58
CA GLY A 48 -0.01 -35.22 -19.83
C GLY A 48 -0.53 -33.77 -19.79
N GLY A 49 0.32 -32.76 -19.61
CA GLY A 49 -0.01 -31.32 -19.75
C GLY A 49 -0.96 -30.73 -18.68
N ALA A 50 -1.72 -31.58 -17.98
CA ALA A 50 -2.70 -31.17 -16.98
C ALA A 50 -2.06 -30.47 -15.77
N GLY A 51 -0.89 -30.93 -15.33
CA GLY A 51 -0.16 -30.31 -14.22
C GLY A 51 0.33 -28.90 -14.56
N ALA A 52 0.78 -28.67 -15.80
CA ALA A 52 1.22 -27.36 -16.27
C ALA A 52 0.03 -26.39 -16.36
N ALA A 53 -1.12 -26.87 -16.87
CA ALA A 53 -2.35 -26.09 -16.91
C ALA A 53 -2.87 -25.73 -15.50
N ALA A 54 -2.84 -26.68 -14.55
CA ALA A 54 -3.24 -26.44 -13.17
C ALA A 54 -2.33 -25.42 -12.48
N LEU A 55 -1.01 -25.50 -12.69
CA LEU A 55 -0.06 -24.55 -12.15
C LEU A 55 -0.24 -23.15 -12.76
N ALA A 56 -0.49 -23.07 -14.08
CA ALA A 56 -0.77 -21.80 -14.75
C ALA A 56 -2.02 -21.09 -14.16
N LEU A 57 -3.09 -21.86 -13.92
CA LEU A 57 -4.30 -21.33 -13.29
C LEU A 57 -4.06 -20.86 -11.86
N ALA A 58 -3.30 -21.63 -11.08
CA ALA A 58 -2.94 -21.25 -9.71
C ALA A 58 -2.09 -19.98 -9.69
N ALA A 59 -1.08 -19.89 -10.56
CA ALA A 59 -0.21 -18.72 -10.70
C ALA A 59 -1.00 -17.46 -11.09
N ALA A 60 -1.94 -17.58 -12.04
CA ALA A 60 -2.81 -16.47 -12.43
C ALA A 60 -3.71 -16.00 -11.26
N ARG A 61 -4.32 -16.93 -10.53
CA ARG A 61 -5.16 -16.62 -9.36
C ARG A 61 -4.38 -15.94 -8.24
N ILE A 62 -3.26 -16.52 -7.83
CA ILE A 62 -2.45 -15.98 -6.74
C ILE A 62 -1.84 -14.64 -7.17
N GLY A 63 -1.36 -14.55 -8.41
CA GLY A 63 -0.81 -13.32 -8.96
C GLY A 63 -1.83 -12.17 -8.97
N GLY A 64 -3.06 -12.43 -9.43
CA GLY A 64 -4.13 -11.44 -9.40
C GLY A 64 -4.58 -11.07 -7.97
N ALA A 65 -4.58 -12.02 -7.04
CA ALA A 65 -4.88 -11.72 -5.63
C ALA A 65 -3.82 -10.80 -4.99
N GLY A 66 -2.53 -11.07 -5.25
CA GLY A 66 -1.43 -10.23 -4.76
C GLY A 66 -1.48 -8.80 -5.32
N ASP A 67 -1.79 -8.65 -6.61
CA ASP A 67 -1.95 -7.33 -7.24
C ASP A 67 -3.13 -6.52 -6.64
N ALA A 68 -4.26 -7.20 -6.39
CA ALA A 68 -5.41 -6.59 -5.75
C ALA A 68 -5.11 -6.16 -4.30
N GLU A 69 -4.44 -7.01 -3.52
CA GLU A 69 -4.03 -6.70 -2.14
C GLU A 69 -3.00 -5.55 -2.11
N GLY A 70 -2.05 -5.54 -3.05
CA GLY A 70 -1.11 -4.44 -3.24
C GLY A 70 -1.82 -3.12 -3.52
N THR A 71 -2.83 -3.12 -4.40
CA THR A 71 -3.64 -1.93 -4.69
C THR A 71 -4.34 -1.39 -3.44
N VAL A 72 -5.02 -2.26 -2.68
CA VAL A 72 -5.70 -1.87 -1.43
C VAL A 72 -4.70 -1.31 -0.41
N THR A 73 -3.53 -1.93 -0.30
CA THR A 73 -2.46 -1.49 0.61
C THR A 73 -1.94 -0.11 0.23
N ARG A 74 -1.78 0.17 -1.08
CA ARG A 74 -1.39 1.47 -1.60
C ARG A 74 -2.44 2.53 -1.30
N ASP A 75 -3.72 2.22 -1.49
CA ASP A 75 -4.82 3.14 -1.20
C ASP A 75 -4.88 3.50 0.29
N ALA A 76 -4.61 2.54 1.17
CA ALA A 76 -4.49 2.78 2.61
C ALA A 76 -3.32 3.75 2.93
N ALA A 77 -2.16 3.57 2.29
CA ALA A 77 -1.04 4.49 2.46
C ALA A 77 -1.39 5.92 2.01
N LEU A 78 -2.05 6.07 0.86
CA LEU A 78 -2.51 7.37 0.36
C LEU A 78 -3.52 8.03 1.30
N ALA A 79 -4.40 7.26 1.93
CA ALA A 79 -5.33 7.77 2.92
C ALA A 79 -4.61 8.33 4.17
N LEU A 80 -3.54 7.65 4.61
CA LEU A 80 -2.72 8.13 5.74
C LEU A 80 -1.96 9.43 5.40
N HIS A 81 -1.44 9.56 4.18
CA HIS A 81 -0.82 10.82 3.74
C HIS A 81 -1.81 11.98 3.75
N ARG A 82 -3.00 11.77 3.14
CA ARG A 82 -4.07 12.79 3.14
C ARG A 82 -4.51 13.19 4.54
N PHE A 83 -4.55 12.23 5.47
CA PHE A 83 -4.85 12.50 6.86
C PHE A 83 -3.79 13.42 7.49
N VAL A 84 -2.51 13.12 7.28
CA VAL A 84 -1.40 13.96 7.80
C VAL A 84 -1.45 15.36 7.20
N ASP A 85 -1.66 15.49 5.90
CA ASP A 85 -1.80 16.79 5.22
C ASP A 85 -2.93 17.61 5.86
N ALA A 86 -4.10 16.99 6.09
CA ALA A 86 -5.24 17.66 6.72
C ALA A 86 -4.96 18.11 8.17
N VAL A 87 -4.17 17.34 8.94
CA VAL A 87 -3.77 17.72 10.30
C VAL A 87 -2.81 18.92 10.27
N VAL A 88 -1.81 18.91 9.38
CA VAL A 88 -0.85 20.01 9.24
C VAL A 88 -1.52 21.30 8.76
N ASP A 89 -2.46 21.20 7.81
CA ASP A 89 -3.25 22.33 7.32
C ASP A 89 -4.15 22.92 8.41
N ALA A 90 -4.73 22.08 9.28
CA ALA A 90 -5.53 22.53 10.41
C ALA A 90 -4.69 23.25 11.48
N ASP A 91 -3.49 22.72 11.76
CA ASP A 91 -2.56 23.33 12.73
C ASP A 91 -2.03 24.68 12.23
N THR A 92 -1.68 24.78 10.94
CA THR A 92 -1.22 26.05 10.33
C THR A 92 -2.32 27.10 10.25
N THR A 93 -3.56 26.71 9.93
CA THR A 93 -4.71 27.61 9.95
C THR A 93 -4.98 28.15 11.35
N SER A 94 -4.91 27.27 12.36
CA SER A 94 -5.09 27.66 13.77
C SER A 94 -3.98 28.61 14.25
N ALA A 95 -2.73 28.36 13.87
CA ALA A 95 -1.60 29.23 14.17
C ALA A 95 -1.75 30.62 13.52
N THR A 96 -2.20 30.67 12.26
CA THR A 96 -2.43 31.93 11.53
C THR A 96 -3.58 32.72 12.15
N SER A 97 -4.66 32.04 12.57
CA SER A 97 -5.78 32.69 13.26
C SER A 97 -5.39 33.27 14.61
N LEU A 98 -4.45 32.66 15.35
CA LEU A 98 -3.94 33.24 16.60
C LEU A 98 -3.00 34.43 16.36
N ALA A 99 -2.19 34.39 15.30
CA ALA A 99 -1.25 35.46 14.97
C ALA A 99 -1.91 36.72 14.36
N GLY A 100 -3.13 36.59 13.84
CA GLY A 100 -3.94 37.69 13.28
C GLY A 100 -4.89 38.37 14.28
N VAL A 101 -4.83 38.01 15.57
CA VAL A 101 -5.53 38.73 16.65
C VAL A 101 -4.52 39.68 17.31
N GLU A 102 -4.25 40.80 16.62
CA GLU A 102 -3.76 42.06 17.19
C GLU A 102 -4.59 43.22 16.62
#